data_AF-A0A7J3TBP0-F1
#
_entry.id   AF-A0A7J3TBP0-F1
#
_cell.length_a   1.000
_cell.length_b   1.000
_cell.length_c   1.000
_cell.angle_alpha   90.00
_cell.angle_beta   90.00
_cell.angle_gamma   90.00
#
_symmetry.space_group_name_H-M   'P 1'
#
loop_
_entity.id
_entity.type
_entity.pdbx_description
1 polymer ?
#
loop_
_entity_poly.entity_id
_entity_poly.type
_entity_poly.pdbx_seq_one_letter_code
_entity_poly.pdbx_strand_id
1 'polypeptide(L)' 'MYENSDASFSDAKSVLDTLNTKIFPGSYEIASDNIESIIPGRGGRIESSEINGIIGEVSPSLIEKFQLKNPASFFEIYL' A
#
# COMPACT_ATOMS: atom_id res chain seq x y z
N MET A 1 -22.70 9.67 5.90
CA MET A 1 -21.36 9.05 5.99
C MET A 1 -21.03 8.61 4.57
N TYR A 2 -19.99 9.16 3.95
CA TYR A 2 -19.51 8.64 2.67
C TYR A 2 -18.76 7.35 2.97
N GLU A 3 -19.38 6.20 2.72
CA GLU A 3 -18.65 4.94 2.64
C GLU A 3 -17.90 4.99 1.31
N ASN A 4 -16.60 5.30 1.34
CA ASN A 4 -15.75 5.07 0.19
C ASN A 4 -15.58 3.55 0.11
N SER A 5 -16.40 2.89 -0.70
CA SER A 5 -16.47 1.42 -0.75
C SER A 5 -15.15 0.81 -1.20
N ASP A 6 -14.32 1.59 -1.89
CA ASP A 6 -13.09 1.14 -2.53
C ASP A 6 -11.91 1.92 -1.92
N ALA A 7 -10.96 1.20 -1.32
CA ALA A 7 -9.71 1.80 -0.84
C ALA A 7 -8.68 1.76 -1.97
N SER A 8 -8.21 2.94 -2.39
CA SER A 8 -7.23 3.11 -3.48
C SER A 8 -5.79 3.23 -2.95
N PHE A 9 -4.82 3.14 -3.87
CA PHE A 9 -3.42 3.41 -3.56
C PHE A 9 -3.22 4.75 -2.84
N SER A 10 -3.94 5.80 -3.27
CA SER A 10 -3.84 7.15 -2.68
C SER A 10 -4.31 7.19 -1.23
N ASP A 11 -5.31 6.38 -0.88
CA ASP A 11 -5.81 6.27 0.50
C ASP A 11 -4.75 5.61 1.39
N ALA A 12 -4.18 4.47 0.95
CA ALA A 12 -3.10 3.79 1.65
C ALA A 12 -1.86 4.68 1.79
N LYS A 13 -1.50 5.42 0.74
CA LYS A 13 -0.36 6.34 0.76
C LYS A 13 -0.58 7.50 1.72
N SER A 14 -1.79 8.05 1.80
CA SER A 14 -2.10 9.13 2.75
C SER A 14 -1.93 8.69 4.21
N VAL A 15 -2.28 7.44 4.50
CA VAL A 15 -2.03 6.83 5.83
C VAL A 15 -0.53 6.64 6.07
N LEU A 16 0.21 6.10 5.09
CA LEU A 16 1.66 5.95 5.18
C LEU A 16 2.38 7.28 5.38
N ASP A 17 2.01 8.32 4.62
CA ASP A 17 2.54 9.69 4.74
C ASP A 17 2.34 10.20 6.18
N THR A 18 1.14 10.00 6.73
CA THR A 18 0.82 10.40 8.11
C THR A 18 1.67 9.63 9.13
N LEU A 19 1.85 8.32 8.95
CA LEU A 19 2.69 7.50 9.84
C LEU A 19 4.16 7.93 9.77
N ASN A 20 4.68 8.17 8.57
CA ASN A 20 6.05 8.62 8.35
C ASN A 20 6.33 9.92 9.12
N THR A 21 5.45 10.93 9.04
CA THR A 21 5.65 12.20 9.78
C THR A 21 5.72 12.06 11.30
N LYS A 22 5.21 10.95 11.86
CA LYS A 22 5.10 10.73 13.31
C LYS A 22 6.15 9.76 13.86
N ILE A 23 6.57 8.78 13.06
CA ILE A 23 7.33 7.62 13.55
C ILE A 23 8.74 7.59 12.95
N PHE A 24 8.90 7.97 11.69
CA PHE A 24 10.13 7.75 10.95
C PHE A 24 10.75 9.09 10.52
N PRO A 25 11.98 9.41 10.95
CA PRO A 25 12.64 10.62 10.51
C PRO A 25 13.11 10.47 9.05
N GLY A 26 12.49 11.19 8.11
CA GLY A 26 13.00 11.30 6.74
C GLY A 26 11.94 11.20 5.65
N SER A 27 12.39 11.22 4.39
CA SER A 27 11.57 10.96 3.21
C SER A 27 11.71 9.51 2.78
N TYR A 28 10.67 8.98 2.17
CA TYR A 28 10.68 7.68 1.52
C TYR A 28 10.26 7.80 0.06
N GLU A 29 10.62 6.80 -0.74
CA GLU A 29 10.20 6.68 -2.13
C GLU A 29 9.44 5.37 -2.35
N ILE A 30 8.62 5.32 -3.40
CA ILE A 30 7.98 4.10 -3.86
C ILE A 30 8.66 3.65 -5.16
N ALA A 31 9.50 2.64 -5.06
CA ALA A 31 10.16 2.04 -6.21
C ALA A 31 9.23 1.02 -6.89
N SER A 32 9.12 1.11 -8.22
CA SER A 32 8.33 0.18 -9.01
C SER A 32 8.90 -1.24 -8.88
N ASP A 33 8.06 -2.19 -8.49
CA ASP A 33 8.43 -3.61 -8.40
C ASP A 33 7.24 -4.48 -8.82
N ASN A 34 7.52 -5.73 -9.21
CA ASN A 34 6.50 -6.71 -9.55
C ASN A 34 6.25 -7.64 -8.36
N ILE A 35 5.23 -7.31 -7.57
CA ILE A 35 4.85 -8.03 -6.36
C ILE A 35 3.54 -8.77 -6.63
N GLU A 36 3.53 -10.09 -6.49
CA GLU A 36 2.39 -10.96 -6.86
C GLU A 36 1.07 -10.57 -6.20
N SER A 37 1.13 -10.05 -4.97
CA SER A 37 -0.05 -9.62 -4.22
C SER A 37 -0.59 -8.26 -4.65
N ILE A 38 0.06 -7.57 -5.58
CA ILE A 38 -0.24 -6.20 -6.00
C ILE A 38 -0.60 -6.17 -7.50
N ILE A 39 -1.58 -5.35 -7.87
CA ILE A 39 -1.88 -5.08 -9.28
C ILE A 39 -0.68 -4.42 -9.96
N PRO A 40 -0.16 -4.94 -11.08
CA PRO A 40 0.98 -4.35 -11.78
C PRO A 40 0.77 -2.85 -12.07
N GLY A 41 1.74 -2.02 -11.68
CA GLY A 41 1.68 -0.57 -11.84
C GLY A 41 0.81 0.17 -10.81
N ARG A 42 0.20 -0.53 -9.84
CA ARG A 42 -0.59 0.08 -8.74
C ARG A 42 0.02 -0.19 -7.37
N GLY A 43 1.34 -0.16 -7.30
CA GLY A 43 2.10 -0.32 -6.07
C GLY A 43 3.59 -0.50 -6.32
N GLY A 44 4.34 -0.79 -5.25
CA GLY A 44 5.78 -0.94 -5.29
C GLY A 44 6.39 -1.15 -3.90
N ARG A 45 7.73 -1.11 -3.86
CA ARG A 45 8.49 -1.14 -2.61
C ARG A 45 8.59 0.23 -1.99
N ILE A 46 8.41 0.29 -0.69
CA ILE A 46 8.76 1.45 0.12
C ILE A 46 10.25 1.37 0.38
N GLU A 47 11.01 2.41 0.00
CA GLU A 47 12.46 2.47 0.17
C GLU A 47 12.87 3.77 0.87
N SER A 48 13.63 3.63 1.95
CA SER A 48 14.32 4.73 2.65
C SER A 48 15.40 4.16 3.59
N SER A 49 16.10 5.02 4.32
CA SER A 49 17.04 4.57 5.36
C SER A 49 16.34 3.97 6.60
N GLU A 50 15.11 4.40 6.89
CA GLU A 50 14.40 4.07 8.14
C GLU A 50 13.23 3.09 7.96
N ILE A 51 12.60 3.12 6.79
CA ILE A 51 11.48 2.25 6.42
C ILE A 51 11.76 1.50 5.13
N ASN A 52 11.50 0.20 5.18
CA ASN A 52 11.42 -0.67 4.03
C ASN A 52 10.08 -1.41 4.06
N GLY A 53 9.54 -1.74 2.90
CA GLY A 53 8.21 -2.33 2.87
C GLY A 53 7.63 -2.46 1.48
N ILE A 54 6.33 -2.72 1.42
CA ILE A 54 5.56 -2.72 0.17
C ILE A 54 4.25 -1.95 0.38
N ILE A 55 3.75 -1.34 -0.69
CA ILE A 55 2.45 -0.67 -0.71
C ILE A 55 1.80 -0.92 -2.07
N GLY A 56 0.50 -1.19 -2.08
CA GLY A 56 -0.21 -1.35 -3.34
C GLY A 56 -1.66 -1.76 -3.19
N GLU A 57 -2.31 -1.83 -4.35
CA GLU A 57 -3.67 -2.34 -4.46
C GLU A 57 -3.65 -3.85 -4.65
N VAL A 58 -4.46 -4.55 -3.87
CA VAL A 58 -4.48 -6.03 -3.83
C VAL A 58 -4.85 -6.59 -5.20
N SER A 59 -4.11 -7.61 -5.64
CA SER A 59 -4.38 -8.29 -6.92
C SER A 59 -5.78 -8.92 -6.95
N PRO A 60 -6.51 -8.87 -8.09
CA PRO A 60 -7.86 -9.41 -8.21
C PRO A 60 -7.96 -10.88 -7.83
N SER A 61 -6.92 -11.66 -8.12
CA SER A 61 -6.86 -13.08 -7.74
C SER A 61 -6.92 -13.29 -6.22
N LEU A 62 -6.33 -12.39 -5.43
CA LEU A 62 -6.42 -12.43 -3.97
C LEU A 62 -7.77 -11.93 -3.47
N ILE A 63 -8.34 -10.89 -4.09
CA ILE A 63 -9.70 -10.42 -3.78
C ILE A 63 -10.70 -11.58 -3.93
N GLU A 64 -10.65 -12.29 -5.05
CA GLU A 64 -11.51 -13.44 -5.32
C GLU A 64 -11.24 -14.61 -4.36
N LYS A 65 -9.96 -14.98 -4.19
CA LYS A 65 -9.54 -16.09 -3.32
C LYS A 65 -10.01 -15.90 -1.87
N PHE A 66 -9.97 -14.67 -1.37
CA PHE A 66 -10.37 -14.34 0.01
C PHE A 66 -11.81 -13.81 0.12
N GLN A 67 -12.58 -13.82 -0.97
CA GLN A 67 -13.97 -13.35 -1.01
C GLN A 67 -14.13 -11.93 -0.44
N LEU A 68 -13.15 -11.07 -0.74
CA LEU A 68 -13.21 -9.66 -0.33
C LEU A 68 -14.29 -8.96 -1.14
N LYS A 69 -15.20 -8.28 -0.44
CA LYS A 69 -16.37 -7.64 -1.06
C LYS A 69 -16.00 -6.46 -1.94
N ASN A 70 -14.89 -5.79 -1.63
CA ASN A 70 -14.47 -4.56 -2.28
C ASN A 70 -12.97 -4.61 -2.64
N PRO A 71 -12.52 -3.80 -3.61
CA PRO A 71 -11.11 -3.52 -3.81
C PRO A 71 -10.45 -3.04 -2.51
N ALA A 72 -9.24 -3.53 -2.26
CA ALA A 72 -8.48 -3.22 -1.07
C ALA A 72 -7.09 -2.72 -1.45
N SER A 73 -6.58 -1.79 -0.66
CA SER A 73 -5.19 -1.33 -0.71
C SER A 73 -4.53 -1.59 0.63
N PHE A 74 -3.23 -1.88 0.61
CA PHE A 74 -2.48 -2.20 1.80
C PHE A 74 -1.06 -1.62 1.73
N PHE A 75 -0.43 -1.55 2.89
CA PHE A 75 1.01 -1.45 3.00
C PHE A 75 1.50 -2.37 4.11
N GLU A 76 2.74 -2.81 3.99
CA GLU A 76 3.47 -3.59 4.99
C GLU A 76 4.83 -2.91 5.20
N ILE A 77 5.22 -2.77 6.47
CA ILE A 77 6.52 -2.18 6.85
C ILE A 77 7.34 -3.29 7.50
N TYR A 78 8.55 -3.48 7.00
CA TYR A 78 9.56 -4.38 7.56
C TYR A 78 10.37 -3.59 8.61
N LEU A 79 10.32 -4.05 9.86
CA LEU A 79 11.05 -3.49 11.00
C LEU A 79 12.27 -4.35 11.36
#